data_AF-A0A8D8HK29-F1
#
_entry.id   AF-A0A8D8HK29-F1
#
_cell.length_a   1.000
_cell.length_b   1.000
_cell.length_c   1.000
_cell.angle_alpha   90.00
_cell.angle_beta   90.00
_cell.angle_gamma   90.00
#
_symmetry.space_group_name_H-M   'P 1'
#
loop_
_entity.id
_entity.type
_entity.pdbx_description
1 polymer ?
#
loop_
_entity_poly.entity_id
_entity_poly.type
_entity_poly.pdbx_seq_one_letter_code
_entity_poly.pdbx_strand_id
1 'polypeptide(L)'
;MLDLTSWTPEYFCENATSCAEHLSKAEVRATIPLLNCSKLHNLRDNTLVRFRGMIQDMQDPECFLERYEVRRKGGDGGLLRVQDGRYRDVLVMNKDEETVDLRASSNKYGERRSMFVISIPGYNGWAVECEEKLSGGGVLSAGVNEVGSPRSVKRPLAEDEDMEVDEAGGVKEHQFKKPLVPAAPSTTKGSSGGASTSNGTNGKVLSAEYLLNSPIPDRPSKACLVKLYSNLEESTLNSLVDVVGFLSVDPALDGSTDQMEDEDELSEHQATHPPPSLIPRIHAISVQKLKHVNPLVKELASPLETSGIWRDIQNLLTQCLFGDRIAAEYLFCHLLSTVYIR
;
A
#
# COMPACT_ATOMS: atom_id res chain seq x y z
N MET A 1 -28.09 -6.09 -9.59
CA MET A 1 -26.92 -5.51 -8.91
C MET A 1 -25.94 -6.66 -8.76
N LEU A 2 -24.79 -6.62 -9.44
CA LEU A 2 -23.79 -7.70 -9.34
C LEU A 2 -23.18 -7.67 -7.95
N ASP A 3 -23.25 -8.78 -7.22
CA ASP A 3 -22.52 -8.91 -5.96
C ASP A 3 -21.08 -9.29 -6.25
N LEU A 4 -20.20 -8.29 -6.26
CA LEU A 4 -18.77 -8.48 -6.54
C LEU A 4 -18.03 -9.08 -5.33
N THR A 5 -18.65 -9.10 -4.15
CA THR A 5 -18.04 -9.63 -2.92
C THR A 5 -18.03 -11.15 -2.89
N SER A 6 -18.86 -11.81 -3.71
CA SER A 6 -18.91 -13.26 -3.84
C SER A 6 -17.96 -13.81 -4.90
N TRP A 7 -17.21 -12.96 -5.59
CA TRP A 7 -16.28 -13.40 -6.63
C TRP A 7 -15.09 -14.09 -5.97
N THR A 8 -14.88 -15.35 -6.31
CA THR A 8 -13.69 -16.11 -5.93
C THR A 8 -12.77 -16.30 -7.14
N PRO A 9 -11.48 -16.62 -6.92
CA PRO A 9 -10.58 -17.02 -8.00
C PRO A 9 -11.15 -18.12 -8.91
N GLU A 10 -11.83 -19.11 -8.33
CA GLU A 10 -12.43 -20.23 -9.08
C GLU A 10 -13.54 -19.74 -10.01
N TYR A 11 -14.45 -18.90 -9.49
CA TYR A 11 -15.53 -18.32 -10.28
C TYR A 11 -15.00 -17.48 -11.45
N PHE A 12 -13.92 -16.73 -11.21
CA PHE A 12 -13.27 -15.95 -12.26
C PHE A 12 -12.61 -16.84 -13.32
N CYS A 13 -11.94 -17.92 -12.93
CA CYS A 13 -11.34 -18.86 -13.90
C CYS A 13 -12.38 -19.50 -14.82
N GLU A 14 -13.59 -19.78 -14.32
CA GLU A 14 -14.69 -20.33 -15.12
C GLU A 14 -15.37 -19.26 -16.03
N ASN A 15 -15.45 -18.01 -15.57
CA ASN A 15 -16.21 -16.93 -16.22
C ASN A 15 -15.33 -15.75 -16.69
N ALA A 16 -14.06 -15.99 -17.02
CA ALA A 16 -13.04 -14.96 -17.18
C ALA A 16 -13.42 -13.87 -18.20
N THR A 17 -14.01 -14.24 -19.34
CA THR A 17 -14.40 -13.30 -20.41
C THR A 17 -15.51 -12.37 -19.97
N SER A 18 -16.59 -12.91 -19.39
CA SER A 18 -17.71 -12.11 -18.88
C SER A 18 -17.25 -11.20 -17.73
N CYS A 19 -16.44 -11.73 -16.81
CA CYS A 19 -15.90 -10.93 -15.71
C CYS A 19 -15.02 -9.78 -16.23
N ALA A 20 -14.15 -10.04 -17.22
CA ALA A 20 -13.33 -9.01 -17.84
C ALA A 20 -14.17 -7.91 -18.52
N GLU A 21 -15.25 -8.27 -19.20
CA GLU A 21 -16.19 -7.31 -19.77
C GLU A 21 -16.87 -6.46 -18.69
N HIS A 22 -17.29 -7.06 -17.57
CA HIS A 22 -17.84 -6.32 -16.44
C HIS A 22 -16.82 -5.35 -15.83
N LEU A 23 -15.57 -5.79 -15.68
CA LEU A 23 -14.46 -4.98 -15.13
C LEU A 23 -13.99 -3.86 -16.07
N SER A 24 -14.34 -3.91 -17.35
CA SER A 24 -14.10 -2.81 -18.29
C SER A 24 -14.97 -1.58 -18.00
N LYS A 25 -16.13 -1.78 -17.34
CA LYS A 25 -17.09 -0.72 -17.04
C LYS A 25 -16.65 0.06 -15.79
N ALA A 26 -16.51 1.38 -15.93
CA ALA A 26 -16.09 2.26 -14.85
C ALA A 26 -17.02 2.21 -13.61
N GLU A 27 -18.33 2.03 -13.82
CA GLU A 27 -19.32 1.92 -12.74
C GLU A 27 -19.07 0.70 -11.84
N VAL A 28 -18.76 -0.44 -12.45
CA VAL A 28 -18.44 -1.68 -11.72
C VAL A 28 -17.14 -1.51 -10.95
N ARG A 29 -16.10 -0.95 -11.58
CA ARG A 29 -14.82 -0.67 -10.91
C ARG A 29 -14.93 0.31 -9.74
N ALA A 30 -15.89 1.23 -9.78
CA ALA A 30 -16.13 2.17 -8.70
C ALA A 30 -16.74 1.50 -7.45
N THR A 31 -17.45 0.38 -7.62
CA THR A 31 -18.02 -0.39 -6.49
C THR A 31 -17.01 -1.29 -5.79
N ILE A 32 -15.84 -1.55 -6.40
CA ILE A 32 -14.80 -2.40 -5.82
C ILE A 32 -14.03 -1.60 -4.75
N PRO A 33 -13.77 -2.18 -3.56
CA PRO A 33 -13.07 -1.50 -2.49
C PRO A 33 -11.66 -1.08 -2.90
N LEU A 34 -11.34 0.20 -2.69
CA LEU A 34 -10.03 0.77 -2.99
C LEU A 34 -9.09 0.57 -1.78
N LEU A 35 -8.03 -0.20 -1.98
CA LEU A 35 -7.03 -0.53 -0.97
C LEU A 35 -6.20 0.71 -0.54
N ASN A 36 -6.09 1.73 -1.39
CA ASN A 36 -5.47 3.01 -1.05
C ASN A 36 -6.14 3.70 0.14
N CYS A 37 -7.46 3.55 0.28
CA CYS A 37 -8.26 4.18 1.34
C CYS A 37 -8.67 3.20 2.44
N SER A 38 -8.76 1.91 2.11
CA SER A 38 -9.20 0.87 3.03
C SER A 38 -8.07 0.45 3.98
N LYS A 39 -8.44 0.02 5.19
CA LYS A 39 -7.51 -0.61 6.13
C LYS A 39 -7.45 -2.10 5.88
N LEU A 40 -6.24 -2.67 5.82
CA LEU A 40 -6.03 -4.07 5.46
C LEU A 40 -6.76 -5.05 6.38
N HIS A 41 -6.89 -4.75 7.67
CA HIS A 41 -7.57 -5.60 8.65
C HIS A 41 -9.07 -5.78 8.42
N ASN A 42 -9.71 -4.91 7.63
CA ASN A 42 -11.13 -5.05 7.28
C ASN A 42 -11.35 -5.94 6.04
N LEU A 43 -10.28 -6.26 5.31
CA LEU A 43 -10.34 -7.03 4.09
C LEU A 43 -9.97 -8.47 4.39
N ARG A 44 -10.73 -9.41 3.81
CA ARG A 44 -10.45 -10.83 3.93
C ARG A 44 -9.54 -11.29 2.79
N ASP A 45 -8.85 -12.39 3.02
CA ASP A 45 -8.09 -13.06 1.99
C ASP A 45 -9.00 -13.51 0.82
N ASN A 46 -8.45 -13.51 -0.39
CA ASN A 46 -9.13 -13.80 -1.67
C ASN A 46 -10.31 -12.88 -2.01
N THR A 47 -10.40 -11.69 -1.41
CA THR A 47 -11.42 -10.70 -1.79
C THR A 47 -11.01 -9.86 -2.98
N LEU A 48 -11.98 -9.43 -3.77
CA LEU A 48 -11.74 -8.54 -4.90
C LEU A 48 -11.47 -7.12 -4.42
N VAL A 49 -10.31 -6.57 -4.78
CA VAL A 49 -9.87 -5.23 -4.38
C VAL A 49 -9.34 -4.45 -5.58
N ARG A 50 -9.32 -3.13 -5.44
CA ARG A 50 -8.76 -2.19 -6.40
C ARG A 50 -7.58 -1.45 -5.76
N PHE A 51 -6.52 -1.21 -6.52
CA PHE A 51 -5.38 -0.42 -6.08
C PHE A 51 -4.92 0.52 -7.20
N ARG A 52 -4.74 1.80 -6.87
CA ARG A 52 -4.25 2.83 -7.79
C ARG A 52 -2.87 3.27 -7.39
N GLY A 53 -1.92 3.24 -8.30
CA GLY A 53 -0.55 3.49 -7.94
C GLY A 53 0.39 3.71 -9.10
N MET A 54 1.66 3.82 -8.77
CA MET A 54 2.78 3.93 -9.69
C MET A 54 3.64 2.67 -9.55
N ILE A 55 4.00 2.06 -10.68
CA ILE A 55 4.94 0.94 -10.72
C ILE A 55 6.34 1.48 -10.44
N GLN A 56 6.98 1.02 -9.38
CA GLN A 56 8.33 1.43 -8.99
C GLN A 56 9.38 0.39 -9.40
N ASP A 57 9.03 -0.89 -9.35
CA ASP A 57 9.97 -1.97 -9.64
C ASP A 57 9.26 -3.17 -10.28
N MET A 58 10.02 -3.98 -11.03
CA MET A 58 9.58 -5.21 -11.68
C MET A 58 10.48 -6.36 -11.23
N GLN A 59 9.95 -7.25 -10.41
CA GLN A 59 10.70 -8.42 -9.96
C GLN A 59 10.82 -9.46 -11.09
N ASP A 60 11.68 -10.45 -10.86
CA ASP A 60 11.87 -11.56 -11.78
C ASP A 60 10.59 -12.40 -11.92
N PRO A 61 10.38 -13.05 -13.07
CA PRO A 61 9.27 -13.96 -13.26
C PRO A 61 9.35 -15.17 -12.33
N GLU A 62 8.22 -15.51 -11.70
CA GLU A 62 8.03 -16.68 -10.86
C GLU A 62 7.32 -17.79 -11.65
N CYS A 63 7.84 -19.01 -11.59
CA CYS A 63 7.12 -20.20 -12.04
C CYS A 63 6.13 -20.64 -10.95
N PHE A 64 4.87 -20.88 -11.32
CA PHE A 64 3.84 -21.39 -10.41
C PHE A 64 3.11 -22.60 -11.01
N LEU A 65 2.45 -23.39 -10.16
CA LEU A 65 1.59 -24.47 -10.62
C LEU A 65 0.23 -23.90 -11.01
N GLU A 66 -0.01 -23.79 -12.31
CA GLU A 66 -1.28 -23.32 -12.87
C GLU A 66 -2.40 -24.32 -12.61
N ARG A 67 -2.10 -25.61 -12.75
CA ARG A 67 -3.03 -26.70 -12.47
C ARG A 67 -2.28 -27.85 -11.82
N TYR A 68 -2.81 -28.37 -10.71
CA TYR A 68 -2.17 -29.43 -9.95
C TYR A 68 -3.15 -30.48 -9.44
N GLU A 69 -2.67 -31.72 -9.33
CA GLU A 69 -3.42 -32.82 -8.74
C GLU A 69 -3.20 -32.88 -7.23
N VAL A 70 -4.31 -32.94 -6.49
CA VAL A 70 -4.31 -33.17 -5.05
C VAL A 70 -4.66 -34.63 -4.78
N ARG A 71 -3.83 -35.31 -3.97
CA ARG A 71 -4.01 -36.72 -3.57
C ARG A 71 -4.10 -36.85 -2.06
N ARG A 72 -4.74 -37.91 -1.58
CA ARG A 72 -4.81 -38.19 -0.15
C ARG A 72 -3.46 -38.65 0.39
N LYS A 73 -3.07 -38.15 1.55
CA LYS A 73 -1.88 -38.53 2.30
C LYS A 73 -2.14 -39.85 3.02
N GLY A 74 -1.55 -40.94 2.52
CA GLY A 74 -1.57 -42.26 3.16
C GLY A 74 -2.79 -43.13 2.82
N GLY A 75 -2.61 -44.03 1.84
CA GLY A 75 -3.55 -45.12 1.51
C GLY A 75 -4.19 -44.95 0.14
N ASP A 76 -3.67 -45.73 -0.82
CA ASP A 76 -3.89 -45.73 -2.29
C ASP A 76 -3.95 -44.32 -2.89
N GLY A 77 -2.95 -43.95 -3.70
CA GLY A 77 -2.72 -42.60 -4.23
C GLY A 77 -3.77 -42.14 -5.25
N GLY A 78 -5.05 -42.32 -4.96
CA GLY A 78 -6.18 -41.89 -5.74
C GLY A 78 -6.21 -40.36 -5.83
N LEU A 79 -6.38 -39.90 -7.07
CA LEU A 79 -6.66 -38.51 -7.38
C LEU A 79 -7.94 -38.06 -6.65
N LEU A 80 -7.84 -37.05 -5.79
CA LEU A 80 -9.01 -36.47 -5.13
C LEU A 80 -9.67 -35.46 -6.05
N ARG A 81 -8.88 -34.52 -6.55
CA ARG A 81 -9.33 -33.44 -7.44
C ARG A 81 -8.16 -32.80 -8.16
N VAL A 82 -8.48 -32.18 -9.29
CA VAL A 82 -7.60 -31.27 -10.00
C VAL A 82 -7.96 -29.85 -9.57
N GLN A 83 -6.98 -29.09 -9.09
CA GLN A 83 -7.18 -27.74 -8.57
C GLN A 83 -6.43 -26.74 -9.45
N ASP A 84 -7.05 -25.57 -9.67
CA ASP A 84 -6.43 -24.44 -10.34
C ASP A 84 -5.67 -23.59 -9.31
N GLY A 85 -4.43 -23.21 -9.63
CA GLY A 85 -3.55 -22.40 -8.80
C GLY A 85 -3.43 -20.95 -9.25
N ARG A 86 -4.17 -20.53 -10.28
CA ARG A 86 -4.19 -19.13 -10.71
C ARG A 86 -4.80 -18.23 -9.65
N TYR A 87 -4.30 -17.00 -9.61
CA TYR A 87 -4.72 -15.92 -8.70
C TYR A 87 -4.61 -16.24 -7.20
N ARG A 88 -3.70 -17.14 -6.83
CA ARG A 88 -3.41 -17.52 -5.44
C ARG A 88 -1.90 -17.64 -5.24
N ASP A 89 -1.45 -17.38 -4.01
CA ASP A 89 -0.07 -17.64 -3.60
C ASP A 89 0.09 -18.96 -2.85
N VAL A 90 -0.94 -19.34 -2.08
CA VAL A 90 -0.95 -20.57 -1.29
C VAL A 90 -1.82 -21.62 -1.98
N LEU A 91 -1.27 -22.82 -2.12
CA LEU A 91 -1.97 -23.97 -2.67
C LEU A 91 -3.14 -24.34 -1.76
N VAL A 92 -4.30 -24.62 -2.36
CA VAL A 92 -5.52 -24.99 -1.65
C VAL A 92 -5.47 -26.48 -1.36
N MET A 93 -4.99 -26.81 -0.17
CA MET A 93 -4.80 -28.19 0.27
C MET A 93 -4.99 -28.30 1.78
N ASN A 94 -5.65 -29.36 2.21
CA ASN A 94 -5.75 -29.70 3.63
C ASN A 94 -4.43 -30.34 4.06
N LYS A 95 -3.54 -29.56 4.70
CA LYS A 95 -2.16 -29.96 5.06
C LYS A 95 -2.07 -31.31 5.81
N ASP A 96 -3.11 -31.69 6.52
CA ASP A 96 -3.17 -32.91 7.34
C ASP A 96 -3.49 -34.17 6.52
N GLU A 97 -4.32 -34.05 5.48
CA GLU A 97 -4.89 -35.19 4.74
C GLU A 97 -4.53 -35.22 3.25
N GLU A 98 -3.97 -34.15 2.70
CA GLU A 98 -3.78 -33.96 1.27
C GLU A 98 -2.33 -33.61 0.93
N THR A 99 -1.83 -34.15 -0.19
CA THR A 99 -0.51 -33.86 -0.76
C THR A 99 -0.64 -33.58 -2.24
N VAL A 100 0.12 -32.60 -2.74
CA VAL A 100 0.20 -32.30 -4.16
C VAL A 100 1.17 -33.27 -4.83
N ASP A 101 0.71 -33.95 -5.87
CA ASP A 101 1.60 -34.79 -6.66
C ASP A 101 2.35 -33.94 -7.69
N LEU A 102 3.53 -33.45 -7.32
CA LEU A 102 4.38 -32.63 -8.18
C LEU A 102 4.89 -33.37 -9.43
N ARG A 103 4.79 -34.71 -9.47
CA ARG A 103 5.29 -35.54 -10.58
C ARG A 103 4.20 -35.97 -11.56
N ALA A 104 2.95 -35.59 -11.34
CA ALA A 104 1.86 -35.90 -12.26
C ALA A 104 2.06 -35.22 -13.62
N SER A 105 1.88 -35.97 -14.71
CA SER A 105 2.02 -35.46 -16.08
C SER A 105 0.92 -34.50 -16.52
N SER A 106 -0.16 -34.41 -15.74
CA SER A 106 -1.27 -33.47 -15.91
C SER A 106 -0.99 -32.10 -15.28
N ASN A 107 0.08 -31.96 -14.48
CA ASN A 107 0.45 -30.69 -13.89
C ASN A 107 0.85 -29.71 -14.99
N LYS A 108 0.29 -28.51 -14.91
CA LYS A 108 0.64 -27.42 -15.81
C LYS A 108 1.36 -26.35 -15.02
N TYR A 109 2.54 -25.98 -15.48
CA TYR A 109 3.29 -24.85 -14.95
C TYR A 109 2.93 -23.60 -15.75
N GLY A 110 2.81 -22.48 -15.04
CA GLY A 110 2.63 -21.16 -15.60
C GLY A 110 3.73 -20.23 -15.11
N GLU A 111 3.88 -19.09 -15.78
CA GLU A 111 4.77 -18.01 -15.41
C GLU A 111 3.93 -16.79 -14.98
N ARG A 112 4.35 -16.11 -13.92
CA ARG A 112 3.75 -14.86 -13.47
C ARG A 112 4.86 -13.88 -13.07
N ARG A 113 4.58 -12.58 -13.13
CA ARG A 113 5.56 -11.56 -12.71
C ARG A 113 5.01 -10.71 -11.58
N SER A 114 5.85 -10.43 -10.59
CA SER A 114 5.51 -9.57 -9.45
C SER A 114 5.99 -8.14 -9.71
N MET A 115 5.08 -7.17 -9.65
CA MET A 115 5.37 -5.74 -9.80
C MET A 115 5.24 -5.04 -8.46
N PHE A 116 6.22 -4.22 -8.09
CA PHE A 116 6.12 -3.38 -6.90
C PHE A 116 5.42 -2.08 -7.24
N VAL A 117 4.23 -1.86 -6.66
CA VAL A 117 3.39 -0.71 -6.95
C VAL A 117 3.15 0.07 -5.66
N ILE A 118 3.42 1.36 -5.70
CA ILE A 118 3.16 2.27 -4.58
C ILE A 118 1.99 3.19 -4.86
N SER A 119 1.33 3.68 -3.83
CA SER A 119 0.36 4.76 -3.94
C SER A 119 1.01 5.96 -4.64
N ILE A 120 0.22 6.70 -5.41
CA ILE A 120 0.73 7.78 -6.25
C ILE A 120 1.54 8.78 -5.39
N PRO A 121 2.84 8.97 -5.68
CA PRO A 121 3.68 9.86 -4.89
C PRO A 121 3.17 11.31 -4.91
N GLY A 122 3.26 11.98 -3.77
CA GLY A 122 2.88 13.39 -3.67
C GLY A 122 1.39 13.67 -3.95
N TYR A 123 0.54 12.66 -3.84
CA TYR A 123 -0.90 12.82 -4.09
C TYR A 123 -1.51 13.87 -3.15
N ASN A 124 -2.32 14.77 -3.71
CA ASN A 124 -2.86 15.90 -2.97
C ASN A 124 -3.91 15.44 -1.95
N GLY A 125 -3.93 16.06 -0.76
CA GLY A 125 -4.86 15.69 0.31
C GLY A 125 -6.33 15.78 -0.10
N TRP A 126 -6.73 16.83 -0.83
CA TRP A 126 -8.10 16.95 -1.36
C TRP A 126 -8.49 15.79 -2.28
N ALA A 127 -7.52 15.24 -3.03
CA ALA A 127 -7.77 14.16 -3.97
C ALA A 127 -7.94 12.83 -3.23
N VAL A 128 -7.16 12.61 -2.17
CA VAL A 128 -7.34 11.49 -1.23
C VAL A 128 -8.74 11.52 -0.62
N GLU A 129 -9.18 12.67 -0.10
CA GLU A 129 -10.53 12.81 0.48
C GLU A 129 -11.64 12.57 -0.57
N CYS A 130 -11.44 12.99 -1.81
CA CYS A 130 -12.37 12.70 -2.89
C CYS A 130 -12.46 11.20 -3.19
N GLU A 131 -11.32 10.50 -3.25
CA GLU A 131 -11.28 9.05 -3.44
C GLU A 131 -11.94 8.30 -2.27
N GLU A 132 -11.69 8.71 -1.03
CA GLU A 132 -12.35 8.14 0.15
C GLU A 132 -13.86 8.28 0.09
N LYS A 133 -14.38 9.45 -0.33
CA LYS A 133 -15.82 9.68 -0.50
C LYS A 133 -16.43 8.83 -1.62
N LEU A 134 -15.70 8.68 -2.73
CA LEU A 134 -16.15 7.91 -3.89
C LEU A 134 -16.11 6.39 -3.62
N SER A 135 -15.11 5.91 -2.90
CA SER A 135 -14.96 4.51 -2.52
C SER A 135 -15.77 4.14 -1.28
N GLY A 136 -16.13 5.11 -0.44
CA GLY A 136 -16.82 4.94 0.84
C GLY A 136 -18.33 5.19 0.82
N GLY A 137 -18.99 5.09 -0.34
CA GLY A 137 -20.45 5.22 -0.50
C GLY A 137 -21.27 4.10 0.15
N GLY A 138 -21.05 3.86 1.45
CA GLY A 138 -21.64 2.77 2.21
C GLY A 138 -21.23 2.67 3.68
N VAL A 139 -20.60 3.68 4.31
CA VAL A 139 -20.66 3.83 5.78
C VAL A 139 -20.78 5.31 6.10
N LEU A 140 -21.98 5.69 6.51
CA LEU A 140 -22.24 6.96 7.18
C LEU A 140 -21.32 7.03 8.42
N SER A 141 -20.28 7.87 8.35
CA SER A 141 -19.81 8.52 9.57
C SER A 141 -20.90 9.52 9.94
N ALA A 142 -21.92 9.03 10.65
CA ALA A 142 -22.88 9.86 11.33
C ALA A 142 -22.08 10.77 12.27
N GLY A 143 -22.27 12.08 12.10
CA GLY A 143 -21.69 13.07 12.97
C GLY A 143 -22.07 12.79 14.42
N VAL A 144 -21.08 12.54 15.25
CA VAL A 144 -21.19 12.79 16.69
C VAL A 144 -20.77 14.24 16.89
N ASN A 145 -21.74 15.14 16.73
CA ASN A 145 -21.77 16.35 17.54
C ASN A 145 -22.16 15.89 18.95
N GLU A 146 -21.23 15.97 19.89
CA GLU A 146 -21.44 16.47 21.26
C GLU A 146 -20.10 16.44 22.01
N VAL A 147 -19.48 17.61 22.21
CA VAL A 147 -19.53 18.41 23.45
C VAL A 147 -18.36 18.05 24.40
N GLY A 148 -17.49 19.05 24.56
CA GLY A 148 -16.71 19.39 25.75
C GLY A 148 -16.23 18.25 26.65
N SER A 149 -14.96 17.88 26.52
CA SER A 149 -14.21 17.18 27.55
C SER A 149 -14.07 18.07 28.80
N PRO A 150 -14.57 17.70 29.99
CA PRO A 150 -14.13 18.33 31.23
C PRO A 150 -12.90 17.58 31.73
N ARG A 151 -11.82 18.35 31.93
CA ARG A 151 -10.60 17.92 32.62
C ARG A 151 -10.94 17.27 33.96
N SER A 152 -10.23 16.17 34.23
CA SER A 152 -10.08 15.53 35.54
C SER A 152 -9.81 16.56 36.63
N VAL A 153 -10.79 16.81 37.49
CA VAL A 153 -10.65 17.50 38.77
C VAL A 153 -10.95 16.48 39.86
N LYS A 154 -9.89 15.97 40.50
CA LYS A 154 -10.00 15.28 41.79
C LYS A 154 -10.40 16.33 42.84
N ARG A 155 -11.48 16.05 43.58
CA ARG A 155 -12.05 16.90 44.64
C ARG A 155 -11.05 17.10 45.80
N PRO A 156 -11.02 18.28 46.45
CA PRO A 156 -10.43 18.43 47.78
C PRO A 156 -11.47 18.15 48.88
N LEU A 157 -11.02 17.59 50.00
CA LEU A 157 -11.75 17.47 51.26
C LEU A 157 -10.98 18.34 52.27
N ALA A 158 -11.67 19.27 52.93
CA ALA A 158 -11.21 20.08 54.07
C ALA A 158 -11.14 19.16 55.32
N GLU A 159 -10.39 19.35 56.40
CA GLU A 159 -9.88 20.50 57.19
C GLU A 159 -8.70 19.92 58.03
N ASP A 160 -7.63 20.68 58.27
CA ASP A 160 -7.11 20.99 59.63
C ASP A 160 -5.76 21.74 59.59
N GLU A 161 -5.81 22.90 60.26
CA GLU A 161 -4.82 23.74 60.97
C GLU A 161 -3.31 23.44 60.88
N ASP A 162 -2.51 24.43 60.45
CA ASP A 162 -1.57 25.16 61.32
C ASP A 162 -0.75 26.25 60.57
N MET A 163 -0.43 27.31 61.31
CA MET A 163 0.18 28.58 60.86
C MET A 163 1.73 28.54 60.88
N GLU A 164 2.40 29.30 59.99
CA GLU A 164 3.41 30.36 60.29
C GLU A 164 4.38 30.69 59.12
N VAL A 165 4.17 31.89 58.52
CA VAL A 165 5.06 33.06 58.22
C VAL A 165 6.52 32.95 57.64
N ASP A 166 6.78 33.86 56.66
CA ASP A 166 8.05 34.50 56.17
C ASP A 166 8.98 33.75 55.17
N GLU A 167 9.73 34.37 54.23
CA GLU A 167 9.74 35.68 53.54
C GLU A 167 10.66 35.59 52.28
N ALA A 168 10.45 36.48 51.30
CA ALA A 168 11.41 37.12 50.37
C ALA A 168 12.34 36.33 49.37
N GLY A 169 12.12 36.61 48.07
CA GLY A 169 13.13 37.31 47.23
C GLY A 169 13.88 36.56 46.13
N GLY A 170 13.91 37.14 44.91
CA GLY A 170 15.08 37.03 44.01
C GLY A 170 14.84 36.69 42.53
N VAL A 171 14.94 37.71 41.67
CA VAL A 171 14.88 37.69 40.20
C VAL A 171 16.25 37.39 39.56
N LYS A 172 16.28 36.80 38.34
CA LYS A 172 17.17 37.05 37.14
C LYS A 172 17.55 35.74 36.42
N GLU A 173 17.09 35.48 35.20
CA GLU A 173 17.55 35.94 33.85
C GLU A 173 18.68 35.11 33.20
N HIS A 174 18.37 34.63 31.97
CA HIS A 174 19.22 34.48 30.77
C HIS A 174 20.47 33.57 30.76
N GLN A 175 20.54 32.59 29.83
CA GLN A 175 21.12 32.74 28.47
C GLN A 175 21.30 31.41 27.70
N PHE A 176 21.15 31.50 26.37
CA PHE A 176 21.50 30.52 25.33
C PHE A 176 23.01 30.20 25.28
N LYS A 177 23.37 28.98 24.81
CA LYS A 177 24.44 28.71 23.81
C LYS A 177 24.56 27.20 23.49
N LYS A 178 24.46 26.83 22.21
CA LYS A 178 25.10 25.65 21.57
C LYS A 178 26.64 25.90 21.52
N PRO A 179 27.56 25.05 20.96
CA PRO A 179 27.49 23.70 20.36
C PRO A 179 28.70 22.76 20.68
N LEU A 180 28.73 21.58 20.01
CA LEU A 180 29.89 20.83 19.47
C LEU A 180 30.71 19.83 20.35
N VAL A 181 30.78 18.60 19.81
CA VAL A 181 31.68 17.43 20.01
C VAL A 181 33.11 17.82 19.53
N PRO A 182 34.29 17.30 20.01
CA PRO A 182 34.66 15.87 19.94
C PRO A 182 35.75 15.27 20.89
N ALA A 183 35.93 13.95 20.74
CA ALA A 183 37.16 13.14 20.90
C ALA A 183 37.46 12.42 22.24
N ALA A 184 37.47 11.08 22.15
CA ALA A 184 38.16 10.10 23.02
C ALA A 184 39.71 10.25 22.90
N PRO A 185 40.62 9.56 23.66
CA PRO A 185 40.51 8.18 24.18
C PRO A 185 41.26 7.81 25.51
N SER A 186 41.12 6.52 25.91
CA SER A 186 42.03 5.69 26.74
C SER A 186 42.04 5.92 28.28
N THR A 187 42.16 4.97 29.22
CA THR A 187 42.33 3.51 29.24
C THR A 187 42.19 2.99 30.70
N THR A 188 41.54 1.83 30.88
CA THR A 188 41.88 0.69 31.78
C THR A 188 41.49 0.58 33.28
N LYS A 189 41.10 -0.67 33.61
CA LYS A 189 40.93 -1.43 34.89
C LYS A 189 39.52 -1.31 35.52
N GLY A 190 38.64 -2.33 35.51
CA GLY A 190 38.78 -3.76 35.89
C GLY A 190 38.50 -3.89 37.40
N SER A 191 37.57 -4.67 37.96
CA SER A 191 36.82 -5.85 37.50
C SER A 191 35.60 -6.11 38.42
N SER A 192 34.69 -6.94 37.91
CA SER A 192 33.80 -7.92 38.58
C SER A 192 32.36 -7.55 38.98
N GLY A 193 31.42 -8.22 38.30
CA GLY A 193 30.33 -8.96 38.96
C GLY A 193 28.89 -8.56 38.60
N GLY A 194 28.26 -9.28 37.66
CA GLY A 194 26.79 -9.39 37.60
C GLY A 194 26.18 -9.32 36.20
N ALA A 195 26.34 -10.36 35.40
CA ALA A 195 25.59 -10.56 34.16
C ALA A 195 24.19 -11.15 34.44
N SER A 196 23.18 -10.62 33.77
CA SER A 196 22.00 -11.38 33.34
C SER A 196 21.64 -10.94 31.94
N THR A 197 22.22 -11.68 31.00
CA THR A 197 22.00 -11.67 29.56
C THR A 197 20.64 -12.28 29.25
N SER A 198 19.79 -11.56 28.51
CA SER A 198 18.80 -12.18 27.62
C SER A 198 19.32 -12.07 26.19
N ASN A 199 20.14 -13.04 25.80
CA ASN A 199 20.50 -13.26 24.40
C ASN A 199 19.27 -13.85 23.69
N GLY A 200 18.48 -12.99 23.05
CA GLY A 200 17.60 -13.38 21.95
C GLY A 200 18.39 -13.18 20.65
N THR A 201 18.55 -14.24 19.87
CA THR A 201 19.04 -14.20 18.50
C THR A 201 18.05 -13.40 17.64
N ASN A 202 18.24 -12.08 17.57
CA ASN A 202 17.47 -11.25 16.66
C ASN A 202 18.01 -11.45 15.25
N GLY A 203 17.31 -12.25 14.44
CA GLY A 203 17.42 -12.13 12.98
C GLY A 203 17.19 -10.67 12.60
N LYS A 204 18.08 -10.10 11.80
CA LYS A 204 18.04 -8.70 11.41
C LYS A 204 16.90 -8.51 10.40
N VAL A 205 15.73 -8.08 10.88
CA VAL A 205 14.57 -7.80 10.05
C VAL A 205 14.73 -6.40 9.43
N LEU A 206 14.51 -6.27 8.11
CA LEU A 206 14.50 -4.98 7.42
C LEU A 206 13.44 -4.04 8.00
N SER A 207 13.74 -2.74 8.05
CA SER A 207 12.78 -1.76 8.56
C SER A 207 11.59 -1.60 7.60
N ALA A 208 10.41 -1.29 8.15
CA ALA A 208 9.22 -1.04 7.33
C ALA A 208 9.43 0.11 6.33
N GLU A 209 10.22 1.12 6.69
CA GLU A 209 10.57 2.23 5.81
C GLU A 209 11.42 1.76 4.60
N TYR A 210 12.38 0.87 4.84
CA TYR A 210 13.20 0.28 3.79
C TYR A 210 12.36 -0.56 2.82
N LEU A 211 11.47 -1.40 3.36
CA LEU A 211 10.59 -2.25 2.55
C LEU A 211 9.57 -1.45 1.73
N LEU A 212 9.05 -0.33 2.26
CA LEU A 212 8.09 0.52 1.54
C LEU A 212 8.74 1.32 0.40
N ASN A 213 10.05 1.56 0.46
CA ASN A 213 10.82 2.31 -0.54
C ASN A 213 10.12 3.61 -1.00
N SER A 214 9.60 4.38 -0.04
CA SER A 214 8.81 5.58 -0.32
C SER A 214 9.70 6.66 -0.97
N PRO A 215 9.33 7.19 -2.15
CA PRO A 215 10.14 8.19 -2.85
C PRO A 215 10.17 9.54 -2.13
N ILE A 216 9.23 9.78 -1.20
CA ILE A 216 9.13 11.00 -0.39
C ILE A 216 9.17 10.58 1.08
N PRO A 217 10.23 10.92 1.84
CA PRO A 217 10.38 10.50 3.24
C PRO A 217 9.26 11.03 4.16
N ASP A 218 8.87 12.30 3.98
CA ASP A 218 7.87 12.95 4.84
C ASP A 218 6.41 12.54 4.53
N ARG A 219 6.20 11.71 3.50
CA ARG A 219 4.87 11.25 3.06
C ARG A 219 4.93 9.76 2.74
N PRO A 220 4.76 8.88 3.73
CA PRO A 220 4.85 7.45 3.52
C PRO A 220 3.76 6.98 2.56
N SER A 221 4.19 6.36 1.46
CA SER A 221 3.30 5.70 0.51
C SER A 221 2.82 4.35 1.03
N LYS A 222 1.64 3.92 0.60
CA LYS A 222 1.23 2.51 0.72
C LYS A 222 1.85 1.73 -0.43
N ALA A 223 2.34 0.52 -0.17
CA ALA A 223 2.89 -0.35 -1.20
C ALA A 223 2.05 -1.62 -1.37
N CYS A 224 2.09 -2.21 -2.55
CA CYS A 224 1.41 -3.43 -2.91
C CYS A 224 2.24 -4.19 -3.95
N LEU A 225 2.34 -5.51 -3.79
CA LEU A 225 2.91 -6.38 -4.82
C LEU A 225 1.80 -6.85 -5.74
N VAL A 226 1.89 -6.54 -7.02
CA VAL A 226 0.87 -6.90 -8.01
C VAL A 226 1.40 -8.03 -8.90
N LYS A 227 0.74 -9.19 -8.85
CA LYS A 227 1.10 -10.36 -9.65
C LYS A 227 0.33 -10.38 -10.96
N LEU A 228 1.06 -10.36 -12.06
CA LEU A 228 0.53 -10.34 -13.42
C LEU A 228 0.71 -11.73 -14.07
N TYR A 229 -0.37 -12.22 -14.68
CA TYR A 229 -0.42 -13.52 -15.37
C TYR A 229 -0.41 -13.39 -16.90
N SER A 230 -0.64 -12.18 -17.43
CA SER A 230 -0.74 -11.89 -18.86
C SER A 230 -0.37 -10.42 -19.09
N ASN A 231 -0.06 -10.07 -20.35
CA ASN A 231 0.27 -8.69 -20.76
C ASN A 231 1.42 -8.04 -19.97
N LEU A 232 2.46 -8.83 -19.68
CA LEU A 232 3.63 -8.40 -18.91
C LEU A 232 4.36 -7.21 -19.53
N GLU A 233 4.28 -7.07 -20.86
CA GLU A 233 4.99 -6.03 -21.63
C GLU A 233 4.26 -4.68 -21.68
N GLU A 234 2.97 -4.63 -21.34
CA GLU A 234 2.18 -3.39 -21.43
C GLU A 234 2.46 -2.42 -20.28
N SER A 235 2.94 -2.95 -19.14
CA SER A 235 3.20 -2.19 -17.93
C SER A 235 4.67 -1.79 -17.87
N THR A 236 4.96 -0.49 -18.03
CA THR A 236 6.33 0.04 -17.96
C THR A 236 6.64 0.60 -16.57
N LEU A 237 7.93 0.71 -16.21
CA LEU A 237 8.35 1.38 -14.97
C LEU A 237 7.84 2.83 -14.94
N ASN A 238 7.53 3.33 -13.75
CA ASN A 238 6.96 4.65 -13.47
C ASN A 238 5.59 4.92 -14.11
N SER A 239 4.96 3.91 -14.73
CA SER A 239 3.61 4.08 -15.23
C SER A 239 2.61 4.09 -14.08
N LEU A 240 1.59 4.95 -14.23
CA LEU A 240 0.47 5.00 -13.32
C LEU A 240 -0.56 3.96 -13.75
N VAL A 241 -0.98 3.13 -12.81
CA VAL A 241 -1.87 2.00 -13.05
C VAL A 241 -3.02 1.96 -12.07
N ASP A 242 -4.14 1.41 -12.53
CA ASP A 242 -5.32 1.09 -11.76
C ASP A 242 -5.60 -0.41 -11.89
N VAL A 243 -5.25 -1.12 -10.84
CA VAL A 243 -5.23 -2.58 -10.78
C VAL A 243 -6.46 -3.06 -10.04
N VAL A 244 -7.13 -4.07 -10.59
CA VAL A 244 -8.16 -4.85 -9.91
C VAL A 244 -7.70 -6.30 -9.85
N GLY A 245 -7.85 -6.92 -8.69
CA GLY A 245 -7.38 -8.27 -8.45
C GLY A 245 -7.84 -8.86 -7.12
N PHE A 246 -7.45 -10.10 -6.89
CA PHE A 246 -7.72 -10.81 -5.64
C PHE A 246 -6.62 -10.53 -4.64
N LEU A 247 -7.02 -10.11 -3.44
CA LEU A 247 -6.12 -9.84 -2.32
C LEU A 247 -5.58 -11.15 -1.74
N SER A 248 -4.27 -11.20 -1.50
CA SER A 248 -3.56 -12.30 -0.85
C SER A 248 -2.81 -11.75 0.37
N VAL A 249 -3.21 -12.19 1.57
CA VAL A 249 -2.71 -11.71 2.87
C VAL A 249 -2.29 -12.86 3.81
N ASP A 250 -1.99 -14.03 3.26
CA ASP A 250 -1.60 -15.20 4.05
C ASP A 250 -0.26 -14.96 4.80
N PRO A 251 -0.21 -15.09 6.14
CA PRO A 251 1.01 -14.94 6.93
C PRO A 251 2.17 -15.86 6.49
N ALA A 252 1.88 -17.00 5.84
CA ALA A 252 2.91 -17.92 5.33
C ALA A 252 3.80 -17.32 4.22
N LEU A 253 3.47 -16.13 3.73
CA LEU A 253 4.18 -15.43 2.67
C LEU A 253 5.26 -14.46 3.19
N ASP A 254 5.39 -14.34 4.52
CA ASP A 254 6.36 -13.48 5.19
C ASP A 254 7.76 -14.12 5.19
N GLY A 255 8.67 -13.56 4.39
CA GLY A 255 10.06 -14.04 4.30
C GLY A 255 10.94 -13.62 5.48
N SER A 256 10.43 -12.85 6.45
CA SER A 256 11.20 -12.38 7.61
C SER A 256 11.48 -13.48 8.64
N THR A 257 10.72 -14.58 8.62
CA THR A 257 10.91 -15.71 9.53
C THR A 257 11.91 -16.73 9.01
N ASP A 258 12.33 -16.61 7.75
CA ASP A 258 13.23 -17.58 7.13
C ASP A 258 14.66 -17.36 7.60
N GLN A 259 15.36 -18.47 7.90
CA GLN A 259 16.76 -18.42 8.29
C GLN A 259 17.62 -18.78 7.09
N MET A 260 18.40 -17.81 6.62
CA MET A 260 19.47 -18.01 5.66
C MET A 260 20.81 -17.78 6.33
N GLU A 261 21.83 -18.50 5.88
CA GLU A 261 23.17 -18.45 6.48
C GLU A 261 23.90 -17.14 6.13
N ASP A 262 23.65 -16.59 4.94
CA ASP A 262 24.25 -15.35 4.45
C ASP A 262 23.35 -14.13 4.71
N GLU A 263 23.91 -13.09 5.35
CA GLU A 263 23.16 -11.87 5.72
C GLU A 263 22.65 -11.09 4.50
N ASP A 264 23.44 -11.04 3.42
CA ASP A 264 23.07 -10.33 2.19
C ASP A 264 21.92 -11.06 1.49
N GLU A 265 21.99 -12.39 1.38
CA GLU A 265 20.91 -13.22 0.81
C GLU A 265 19.62 -13.11 1.64
N LEU A 266 19.74 -13.11 2.97
CA LEU A 266 18.60 -12.91 3.87
C LEU A 266 17.94 -11.54 3.67
N SER A 267 18.74 -10.50 3.44
CA SER A 267 18.22 -9.14 3.21
C SER A 267 17.49 -9.02 1.86
N GLU A 268 18.04 -9.62 0.80
CA GLU A 268 17.42 -9.66 -0.53
C GLU A 268 16.12 -10.49 -0.50
N HIS A 269 16.12 -11.61 0.22
CA HIS A 269 14.95 -12.44 0.43
C HIS A 269 13.83 -11.67 1.17
N GLN A 270 14.16 -10.93 2.21
CA GLN A 270 13.19 -10.10 2.92
C GLN A 270 12.65 -8.94 2.07
N ALA A 271 13.48 -8.35 1.20
CA ALA A 271 13.07 -7.27 0.30
C ALA A 271 12.11 -7.77 -0.81
N THR A 272 12.32 -8.99 -1.30
CA THR A 272 11.48 -9.64 -2.32
C THR A 272 10.22 -10.26 -1.74
N HIS A 273 10.27 -10.75 -0.50
CA HIS A 273 9.17 -11.35 0.23
C HIS A 273 8.79 -10.59 1.51
N PRO A 274 8.32 -9.34 1.39
CA PRO A 274 7.93 -8.54 2.54
C PRO A 274 6.69 -9.11 3.24
N PRO A 275 6.50 -8.79 4.54
CA PRO A 275 5.35 -9.22 5.32
C PRO A 275 4.04 -8.71 4.69
N PRO A 276 3.05 -9.59 4.44
CA PRO A 276 1.77 -9.21 3.84
C PRO A 276 0.96 -8.19 4.64
N SER A 277 1.23 -8.07 5.95
CA SER A 277 0.62 -7.04 6.80
C SER A 277 1.05 -5.63 6.45
N LEU A 278 2.25 -5.47 5.86
CA LEU A 278 2.79 -4.20 5.40
C LEU A 278 2.57 -4.01 3.90
N ILE A 279 2.90 -5.03 3.11
CA ILE A 279 2.86 -5.00 1.66
C ILE A 279 1.97 -6.16 1.18
N PRO A 280 0.65 -5.95 1.07
CA PRO A 280 -0.27 -6.97 0.58
C PRO A 280 0.04 -7.33 -0.87
N ARG A 281 -0.37 -8.55 -1.27
CA ARG A 281 -0.21 -9.05 -2.63
C ARG A 281 -1.57 -9.02 -3.33
N ILE A 282 -1.62 -8.56 -4.57
CA ILE A 282 -2.82 -8.56 -5.41
C ILE A 282 -2.54 -9.39 -6.65
N HIS A 283 -3.37 -10.40 -6.89
CA HIS A 283 -3.38 -11.16 -8.12
C HIS A 283 -4.24 -10.46 -9.17
N ALA A 284 -3.58 -9.78 -10.11
CA ALA A 284 -4.28 -8.91 -11.05
C ALA A 284 -5.10 -9.71 -12.06
N ILE A 285 -6.36 -9.30 -12.20
CA ILE A 285 -7.28 -9.78 -13.25
C ILE A 285 -7.54 -8.70 -14.30
N SER A 286 -7.36 -7.42 -13.94
CA SER A 286 -7.51 -6.29 -14.84
C SER A 286 -6.55 -5.18 -14.44
N VAL A 287 -5.75 -4.71 -15.40
CA VAL A 287 -4.81 -3.59 -15.21
C VAL A 287 -5.15 -2.52 -16.24
N GLN A 288 -5.32 -1.28 -15.79
CA GLN A 288 -5.57 -0.13 -16.66
C GLN A 288 -4.50 0.93 -16.43
N LYS A 289 -3.89 1.42 -17.52
CA LYS A 289 -2.96 2.54 -17.44
C LYS A 289 -3.73 3.85 -17.24
N LEU A 290 -3.39 4.58 -16.18
CA LEU A 290 -4.02 5.85 -15.84
C LEU A 290 -3.45 6.98 -16.71
N LYS A 291 -4.31 7.66 -17.45
CA LYS A 291 -3.95 8.88 -18.22
C LYS A 291 -3.78 10.10 -17.33
N HIS A 292 -4.54 10.17 -16.24
CA HIS A 292 -4.48 11.23 -15.25
C HIS A 292 -4.72 10.69 -13.84
N VAL A 293 -4.32 11.49 -12.87
CA VAL A 293 -4.40 11.18 -11.44
C VAL A 293 -5.64 11.81 -10.79
N ASN A 294 -6.23 12.83 -11.44
CA ASN A 294 -7.38 13.56 -10.92
C ASN A 294 -8.63 12.65 -10.83
N PRO A 295 -9.20 12.40 -9.63
CA PRO A 295 -10.36 11.53 -9.47
C PRO A 295 -11.68 12.13 -9.99
N LEU A 296 -11.71 13.44 -10.24
CA LEU A 296 -12.91 14.15 -10.71
C LEU A 296 -13.02 14.23 -12.23
N VAL A 297 -11.94 13.95 -12.95
CA VAL A 297 -11.96 13.94 -14.41
C VAL A 297 -12.61 12.65 -14.87
N LYS A 298 -13.82 12.77 -15.43
CA LYS A 298 -14.46 11.71 -16.22
C LYS A 298 -13.96 11.87 -17.65
N GLU A 299 -13.71 10.76 -18.36
CA GLU A 299 -13.36 10.82 -19.78
C GLU A 299 -14.44 11.65 -20.51
N LEU A 300 -14.02 12.79 -21.07
CA LEU A 300 -14.95 13.71 -21.71
C LEU A 300 -15.50 13.03 -22.97
N ALA A 301 -16.78 12.68 -22.92
CA ALA A 301 -17.48 11.96 -23.98
C ALA A 301 -17.72 12.79 -25.25
N SER A 302 -17.35 14.08 -25.26
CA SER A 302 -17.59 15.00 -26.38
C SER A 302 -16.45 16.02 -26.52
N PRO A 303 -16.11 16.44 -27.75
CA PRO A 303 -15.21 17.58 -27.94
C PRO A 303 -15.85 18.80 -27.29
N LEU A 304 -15.19 19.35 -26.27
CA LEU A 304 -15.61 20.61 -25.68
C LEU A 304 -15.47 21.71 -26.74
N GLU A 305 -16.46 22.58 -26.84
CA GLU A 305 -16.27 23.86 -27.51
C GLU A 305 -15.23 24.65 -26.70
N THR A 306 -14.00 24.68 -27.21
CA THR A 306 -12.86 25.37 -26.58
C THR A 306 -12.85 26.87 -26.87
N SER A 307 -13.82 27.35 -27.64
CA SER A 307 -13.99 28.75 -28.06
C SER A 307 -14.31 29.64 -26.85
N GLY A 308 -13.27 30.21 -26.25
CA GLY A 308 -13.38 31.18 -25.15
C GLY A 308 -12.78 30.70 -23.83
N ILE A 309 -12.62 29.38 -23.62
CA ILE A 309 -12.00 28.81 -22.41
C ILE A 309 -10.58 29.38 -22.22
N TRP A 310 -9.82 29.49 -23.31
CA TRP A 310 -8.50 30.14 -23.30
C TRP A 310 -8.57 31.55 -22.69
N ARG A 311 -9.53 32.36 -23.15
CA ARG A 311 -9.66 33.77 -22.75
C ARG A 311 -10.06 33.87 -21.28
N ASP A 312 -10.93 32.97 -20.82
CA ASP A 312 -11.38 32.95 -19.43
C ASP A 312 -10.25 32.53 -18.48
N ILE A 313 -9.46 31.51 -18.85
CA ILE A 313 -8.28 31.10 -18.07
C ILE A 313 -7.22 32.22 -18.09
N GLN A 314 -6.97 32.82 -19.25
CA GLN A 314 -6.02 33.92 -19.37
C GLN A 314 -6.43 35.12 -18.51
N ASN A 315 -7.70 35.48 -18.50
CA ASN A 315 -8.24 36.55 -17.65
C ASN A 315 -8.08 36.22 -16.16
N LEU A 316 -8.36 34.98 -15.76
CA LEU A 316 -8.18 34.53 -14.38
C LEU A 316 -6.70 34.62 -13.96
N LEU A 317 -5.79 34.10 -14.76
CA LEU A 317 -4.36 34.14 -14.48
C LEU A 317 -3.83 35.59 -14.44
N THR A 318 -4.35 36.46 -15.30
CA THR A 318 -4.02 37.89 -15.31
C THR A 318 -4.45 38.56 -14.00
N GLN A 319 -5.64 38.22 -13.47
CA GLN A 319 -6.08 38.71 -12.16
C GLN A 319 -5.19 38.20 -11.01
N CYS A 320 -4.80 36.92 -11.04
CA CYS A 320 -3.89 36.34 -10.06
C CYS A 320 -2.48 36.96 -10.11
N LEU A 321 -2.06 37.43 -11.28
CA LEU A 321 -0.75 38.06 -11.52
C LEU A 321 -0.85 39.60 -11.53
N PHE A 322 -1.81 40.15 -10.78
CA PHE A 322 -1.95 41.59 -10.52
C PHE A 322 -2.08 42.46 -11.79
N GLY A 323 -2.70 41.92 -12.85
CA GLY A 323 -2.94 42.62 -14.12
C GLY A 323 -1.89 42.37 -15.19
N ASP A 324 -0.83 41.60 -14.92
CA ASP A 324 0.18 41.28 -15.93
C ASP A 324 -0.31 40.16 -16.87
N ARG A 325 -0.74 40.58 -18.06
CA ARG A 325 -1.22 39.68 -19.11
C ARG A 325 -0.11 38.82 -19.71
N ILE A 326 1.11 39.35 -19.83
CA ILE A 326 2.22 38.62 -20.47
C ILE A 326 2.69 37.50 -19.54
N ALA A 327 2.80 37.80 -18.25
CA ALA A 327 3.11 36.78 -17.24
C ALA A 327 2.04 35.68 -17.21
N ALA A 328 0.75 36.04 -17.36
CA ALA A 328 -0.36 35.09 -17.42
C ALA A 328 -0.27 34.17 -18.66
N GLU A 329 0.03 34.71 -19.84
CA GLU A 329 0.25 33.91 -21.05
C GLU A 329 1.45 32.97 -20.89
N TYR A 330 2.56 33.46 -20.34
CA TYR A 330 3.76 32.65 -20.14
C TYR A 330 3.52 31.51 -19.15
N LEU A 331 2.85 31.79 -18.03
CA LEU A 331 2.47 30.78 -17.05
C LEU A 331 1.53 29.74 -17.65
N PHE A 332 0.54 30.16 -18.44
CA PHE A 332 -0.37 29.23 -19.09
C PHE A 332 0.34 28.33 -20.11
N CYS A 333 1.19 28.90 -20.96
CA CYS A 333 2.03 28.14 -21.88
C CYS A 333 2.95 27.18 -21.13
N HIS A 334 3.51 27.59 -19.99
CA HIS A 334 4.33 26.73 -19.13
C HIS A 334 3.53 25.54 -18.58
N LEU A 335 2.30 25.78 -18.11
CA LEU A 335 1.40 24.72 -17.60
C LEU A 335 0.97 23.74 -18.69
N LEU A 336 0.80 24.20 -19.93
CA LEU A 336 0.48 23.34 -21.07
C LEU A 336 1.71 22.69 -21.72
N SER A 337 2.90 23.23 -21.47
CA SER A 337 4.11 22.75 -22.12
C SER A 337 4.36 21.30 -21.72
N THR A 338 4.35 20.41 -22.70
CA THR A 338 4.75 19.01 -22.54
C THR A 338 6.08 18.81 -23.24
N VAL A 339 7.00 18.09 -22.59
CA VAL A 339 8.25 17.68 -23.25
C VAL A 339 7.89 16.68 -24.34
N TYR A 340 8.00 17.11 -25.61
CA TYR A 340 7.82 16.24 -26.75
C TYR A 340 9.09 15.39 -26.92
N ILE A 341 9.07 14.17 -26.39
CA ILE A 341 10.12 13.19 -26.65
C ILE A 341 9.81 12.57 -28.02
N ARG A 342 10.72 12.78 -28.99
CA ARG A 342 10.61 12.26 -30.36
C ARG A 342 10.96 10.79 -30.46
#